data_AF-A0A6L9AC00-F1
#
_entry.id   AF-A0A6L9AC00-F1
#
_cell.length_a   1.000
_cell.length_b   1.000
_cell.length_c   1.000
_cell.angle_alpha   90.00
_cell.angle_beta   90.00
_cell.angle_gamma   90.00
#
_symmetry.space_group_name_H-M   'P 1'
#
loop_
_entity.id
_entity.type
_entity.pdbx_description
1 polymer ?
#
loop_
_entity_poly.entity_id
_entity_poly.type
_entity_poly.pdbx_seq_one_letter_code
_entity_poly.pdbx_strand_id
1 'polypeptide(L)' 'VSQRDREIFREFNGRNHHELARNFGVSLQWVYSVVKRVRKEELDRMQGRLFDEDLPEETKDVNKSR' A
#
# COMPACT_ATOMS: atom_id res chain seq x y z
N VAL A 1 -4.69 9.70 -2.83
CA VAL A 1 -4.30 9.18 -4.17
C VAL A 1 -5.00 9.96 -5.28
N SER A 2 -4.31 10.26 -6.40
CA SER A 2 -4.89 10.97 -7.57
C SER A 2 -5.82 10.09 -8.41
N GLN A 3 -6.67 10.67 -9.26
CA GLN A 3 -7.46 9.92 -10.25
C GLN A 3 -6.56 9.15 -11.22
N ARG A 4 -5.47 9.77 -11.69
CA ARG A 4 -4.47 9.14 -12.56
C ARG A 4 -3.82 7.92 -11.88
N ASP A 5 -3.44 8.06 -10.61
CA ASP A 5 -2.87 6.95 -9.83
C ASP A 5 -3.84 5.76 -9.75
N ARG A 6 -5.14 6.03 -9.58
CA ARG A 6 -6.18 4.98 -9.59
C ARG A 6 -6.34 4.34 -10.96
N GLU A 7 -6.22 5.08 -12.05
CA GLU A 7 -6.22 4.53 -13.41
C GLU A 7 -5.05 3.58 -13.65
N ILE A 8 -3.85 3.99 -13.29
CA ILE A 8 -2.65 3.15 -13.40
C ILE A 8 -2.80 1.88 -12.56
N PHE A 9 -3.35 1.99 -11.35
CA PHE A 9 -3.59 0.82 -10.51
C PHE A 9 -4.68 -0.10 -11.08
N ARG A 10 -5.72 0.44 -11.72
CA ARG A 10 -6.76 -0.36 -12.39
C ARG A 10 -6.23 -1.15 -13.58
N GLU A 11 -5.30 -0.57 -14.35
CA GLU A 11 -4.66 -1.25 -15.48
C GLU A 11 -3.51 -2.18 -15.07
N PHE A 12 -3.15 -2.21 -13.79
CA PHE A 12 -2.04 -3.00 -13.29
C PHE A 12 -2.41 -4.48 -13.13
N ASN A 13 -1.67 -5.36 -13.82
CA ASN A 13 -1.90 -6.82 -13.79
C ASN A 13 -0.90 -7.60 -12.93
N GLY A 14 -0.07 -6.90 -12.14
CA GLY A 14 0.97 -7.51 -11.30
C GLY A 14 2.36 -7.56 -11.93
N ARG A 15 2.47 -7.54 -13.27
CA ARG A 15 3.75 -7.71 -13.99
C ARG A 15 4.03 -6.63 -15.03
N ASN A 16 3.02 -5.86 -15.46
CA ASN A 16 3.10 -4.86 -16.54
C ASN A 16 3.66 -3.46 -16.14
N HIS A 17 4.54 -3.36 -15.14
CA HIS A 17 5.06 -2.06 -14.67
C HIS A 17 5.73 -1.24 -15.77
N HIS A 18 6.50 -1.89 -16.64
CA HIS A 18 7.19 -1.22 -17.75
C HIS A 18 6.23 -0.69 -18.82
N GLU A 19 5.15 -1.42 -19.10
CA GLU A 19 4.13 -1.00 -20.06
C GLU A 19 3.36 0.21 -19.52
N LEU A 20 2.96 0.17 -18.25
CA LEU A 20 2.30 1.29 -17.59
C LEU A 20 3.19 2.54 -17.57
N ALA A 21 4.49 2.38 -17.31
CA ALA A 21 5.44 3.48 -17.33
C ALA A 21 5.46 4.18 -18.70
N ARG A 22 5.44 3.41 -19.79
CA ARG A 22 5.40 3.93 -21.17
C ARG A 22 4.05 4.56 -21.50
N ASN A 23 2.95 3.87 -21.23
CA ASN A 23 1.59 4.32 -21.57
C ASN A 23 1.22 5.61 -20.85
N PHE A 24 1.61 5.73 -19.58
CA PHE A 24 1.31 6.90 -18.77
C PHE A 24 2.44 7.94 -18.78
N GLY A 25 3.56 7.72 -19.47
CA GLY A 25 4.67 8.69 -19.52
C GLY A 25 5.29 9.01 -18.15
N VAL A 26 5.51 7.97 -17.34
CA VAL A 26 6.02 8.08 -15.97
C VAL A 26 7.21 7.16 -15.75
N SER A 27 7.98 7.38 -14.69
CA SER A 27 9.10 6.49 -14.37
C SER A 27 8.61 5.15 -13.81
N LEU A 28 9.38 4.09 -14.04
CA LEU A 28 9.10 2.76 -13.49
C LEU A 28 8.97 2.78 -11.96
N GLN A 29 9.88 3.50 -11.29
CA GLN A 29 9.86 3.65 -9.84
C GLN A 29 8.58 4.35 -9.35
N TRP A 30 8.05 5.28 -10.15
CA TRP A 30 6.80 5.95 -9.83
C TRP A 30 5.61 4.99 -9.95
N VAL A 31 5.56 4.10 -10.94
CA VAL A 31 4.53 3.05 -11.04
C VAL A 31 4.53 2.15 -9.79
N TYR A 32 5.70 1.71 -9.32
CA TYR A 32 5.80 0.96 -8.06
C TYR A 32 5.24 1.75 -6.87
N SER A 33 5.55 3.05 -6.81
CA SER A 33 5.07 3.94 -5.75
C SER A 33 3.56 4.15 -5.81
N VAL A 34 2.97 4.21 -7.01
CA VAL A 34 1.51 4.24 -7.21
C VAL A 34 0.89 2.96 -6.69
N VAL A 35 1.35 1.80 -7.17
CA VAL A 35 0.79 0.49 -6.78
C VAL A 35 0.81 0.31 -5.27
N LYS A 36 1.92 0.67 -4.61
CA LYS A 36 2.04 0.60 -3.14
C LYS A 36 1.03 1.50 -2.44
N ARG A 37 0.88 2.76 -2.88
CA ARG A 37 -0.01 3.74 -2.25
C ARG A 37 -1.49 3.38 -2.43
N VAL A 38 -1.90 3.03 -3.65
CA VAL A 38 -3.31 2.67 -3.92
C VAL A 38 -3.69 1.39 -3.18
N ARG A 39 -2.82 0.37 -3.19
CA ARG A 39 -3.08 -0.87 -2.47
C ARG A 39 -3.21 -0.67 -0.96
N LYS A 40 -2.39 0.21 -0.36
CA LYS A 40 -2.54 0.58 1.04
C LYS A 40 -3.89 1.24 1.30
N GLU A 41 -4.29 2.21 0.47
CA GLU A 41 -5.58 2.90 0.63
C GLU A 41 -6.78 1.95 0.48
N GLU A 42 -6.73 1.01 -0.47
CA GLU A 42 -7.78 -0.02 -0.65
C GLU A 42 -7.86 -0.97 0.56
N LEU A 43 -6.71 -1.40 1.08
CA LEU A 43 -6.66 -2.20 2.30
C LEU A 43 -7.19 -1.42 3.50
N ASP A 44 -6.77 -0.16 3.69
CA ASP A 44 -7.24 0.70 4.78
C ASP A 44 -8.77 0.92 4.72
N ARG A 45 -9.34 1.02 3.50
CA ARG A 45 -10.80 1.13 3.27
C ARG A 45 -11.54 -0.16 3.55
N MET A 46 -11.04 -1.29 3.06
CA MET A 46 -11.70 -2.60 3.23
C MET A 46 -11.56 -3.12 4.66
N GLN A 47 -10.42 -2.86 5.29
CA GLN A 47 -10.07 -3.41 6.59
C GLN A 47 -10.44 -2.47 7.75
N GLY A 48 -11.02 -1.29 7.48
CA GLY A 48 -11.56 -0.36 8.49
C GLY A 48 -10.74 -0.32 9.76
N ARG A 49 -9.54 0.30 9.71
CA ARG A 49 -8.58 0.45 10.83
C ARG A 49 -8.66 -0.68 11.87
N LEU A 50 -8.16 -1.87 11.52
CA LEU A 50 -8.09 -2.99 12.46
C LEU A 50 -7.20 -2.70 13.68
N PHE A 51 -6.35 -1.67 13.60
CA PHE A 51 -5.57 -1.14 14.69
C PHE A 51 -5.65 0.40 14.66
N ASP A 52 -6.71 0.96 15.23
CA ASP A 52 -6.62 2.29 15.83
C ASP A 52 -5.71 2.15 17.06
N GLU A 53 -4.72 3.03 17.13
CA GLU A 53 -3.59 3.01 18.03
C GLU A 53 -4.01 3.40 19.47
N ASP A 54 -4.66 2.48 20.18
CA ASP A 54 -4.85 2.52 21.64
C ASP A 54 -4.66 1.09 22.21
N LEU A 55 -3.43 0.58 22.12
CA LEU A 55 -2.98 -0.51 22.99
C LEU A 55 -1.95 0.10 23.95
N PRO A 56 -2.25 0.23 25.26
CA PRO A 56 -1.26 0.65 26.22
C PRO A 56 -0.06 -0.29 26.18
N GLU A 57 1.12 0.32 26.31
CA GLU A 57 2.45 -0.27 26.21
C GLU A 57 2.74 -1.25 27.38
N GLU A 58 1.91 -2.27 27.60
CA GLU A 58 1.95 -3.10 28.81
C GLU A 58 1.98 -4.61 28.55
N THR A 59 2.70 -5.05 27.52
CA THR A 59 3.19 -6.44 27.46
C THR A 59 4.62 -6.49 26.94
N LYS A 60 5.56 -5.84 27.63
CA LYS A 60 7.01 -6.06 27.42
C LYS A 60 7.61 -7.08 28.40
N ASP A 61 6.86 -7.61 29.36
CA ASP A 61 7.46 -8.41 30.45
C ASP A 61 6.79 -9.77 30.71
N VAL A 62 6.72 -10.67 29.73
CA VAL A 62 6.52 -12.11 30.01
C VAL A 62 7.36 -12.98 29.09
N ASN A 63 8.68 -12.75 29.02
CA ASN A 63 9.60 -13.87 28.82
C ASN A 63 11.02 -13.57 29.33
N LYS A 64 11.09 -13.19 30.61
CA LYS A 64 12.33 -13.29 31.37
C LYS A 64 11.98 -13.83 32.75
N SER A 65 11.72 -15.14 32.82
CA SER A 65 11.91 -16.01 34.00
C SER A 65 11.12 -17.30 33.83
N ARG A 66 11.71 -18.29 33.15
CA ARG A 66 11.88 -19.66 33.67
C ARG A 66 12.61 -20.53 32.66
#